data_AF-A0A8J4TDN6-F1
#
_entry.id   AF-A0A8J4TDN6-F1
#
_cell.length_a   1.000
_cell.length_b   1.000
_cell.length_c   1.000
_cell.angle_alpha   90.00
_cell.angle_beta   90.00
_cell.angle_gamma   90.00
#
_symmetry.space_group_name_H-M   'P 1'
#
loop_
_entity.id
_entity.type
_entity.pdbx_description
1 polymer ?
#
loop_
_entity_poly.entity_id
_entity_poly.type
_entity_poly.pdbx_seq_one_letter_code
_entity_poly.pdbx_strand_id
1 'polypeptide(L)' 'MSDVEAGGATVFPDFGAAIRPRKGTSVFWYNLFRSGDGDYRTRHAACPVLVGSKW' A
#
# COMPACT_ATOMS: atom_id res chain seq x y z
N MET A 1 -1.79 7.24 10.00
CA MET A 1 -2.48 8.33 10.71
C MET A 1 -3.70 7.82 11.50
N SER A 2 -4.07 6.54 11.41
CA SER A 2 -4.84 5.77 12.40
C SER A 2 -4.40 4.29 12.38
N ASP A 3 -4.75 3.53 13.41
CA ASP A 3 -4.83 2.06 13.29
C ASP A 3 -6.15 1.71 12.62
N VAL A 4 -6.20 0.59 11.89
CA VAL A 4 -7.43 0.09 11.26
C VAL A 4 -7.70 -1.31 11.76
N GLU A 5 -8.88 -1.53 12.31
CA GLU A 5 -9.27 -2.79 12.93
C GLU A 5 -9.39 -3.93 11.91
N ALA A 6 -9.96 -3.66 10.73
CA ALA A 6 -10.04 -4.63 9.65
C ALA A 6 -10.06 -3.99 8.25
N GLY A 7 -9.37 -4.61 7.30
CA GLY A 7 -9.23 -4.11 5.93
C GLY A 7 -8.15 -3.04 5.79
N GLY A 8 -8.28 -2.17 4.78
CA GLY A 8 -7.44 -0.98 4.62
C GLY A 8 -5.99 -1.24 4.19
N ALA A 9 -5.62 -2.47 3.81
CA ALA A 9 -4.27 -2.79 3.35
C ALA A 9 -3.89 -1.99 2.09
N THR A 10 -2.62 -1.61 1.99
CA THR A 10 -2.01 -1.21 0.71
C THR A 10 -1.52 -2.47 0.02
N VAL A 11 -2.03 -2.77 -1.16
CA VAL A 11 -1.70 -3.99 -1.92
C VAL A 11 -0.97 -3.67 -3.20
N PHE A 12 -0.04 -4.53 -3.59
CA PHE A 12 0.68 -4.53 -4.86
C PHE A 12 0.33 -5.81 -5.61
N PRO A 13 -0.70 -5.81 -6.49
CA PRO A 13 -1.23 -7.04 -7.07
C PRO A 13 -0.20 -7.80 -7.91
N ASP A 14 0.57 -7.08 -8.72
CA ASP A 14 1.55 -7.67 -9.64
C ASP A 14 2.82 -8.13 -8.91
N PHE A 15 3.14 -7.50 -7.76
CA PHE A 15 4.29 -7.86 -6.92
C PHE A 15 3.94 -8.91 -5.84
N GLY A 16 2.66 -9.06 -5.48
CA GLY A 16 2.19 -10.02 -4.48
C GLY A 16 2.35 -9.60 -3.01
N ALA A 17 2.55 -8.31 -2.73
CA ALA A 17 2.70 -7.81 -1.35
C ALA A 17 1.43 -7.11 -0.83
N ALA A 18 1.18 -7.24 0.47
CA ALA A 18 0.11 -6.54 1.18
C ALA A 18 0.63 -5.98 2.51
N ILE A 19 0.49 -4.66 2.69
CA ILE A 19 0.93 -3.95 3.89
C ILE A 19 -0.30 -3.52 4.66
N ARG A 20 -0.44 -4.01 5.90
CA ARG A 20 -1.53 -3.59 6.80
C ARG A 20 -1.20 -2.22 7.41
N PRO A 21 -2.18 -1.31 7.48
CA PRO A 21 -1.99 -0.01 8.10
C PRO A 21 -1.73 -0.18 9.60
N ARG A 22 -0.71 0.53 10.09
CA ARG A 22 -0.38 0.63 11.51
C ARG A 22 0.00 2.06 11.84
N LYS A 23 -0.58 2.62 12.90
CA LYS A 23 -0.32 4.00 13.31
C LYS A 23 1.18 4.23 13.52
N GLY A 24 1.68 5.33 12.96
CA GLY A 24 3.09 5.72 13.05
C GLY A 24 4.04 4.99 12.10
N THR A 25 3.55 4.06 11.27
CA THR A 25 4.38 3.39 10.25
C THR A 25 4.23 4.02 8.88
N SER A 26 5.26 3.85 8.04
CA SER A 26 5.24 4.24 6.63
C SER A 26 5.75 3.11 5.75
N VAL A 27 5.32 3.11 4.50
CA VAL A 27 5.84 2.27 3.43
C VAL A 27 6.26 3.17 2.28
N PHE A 28 7.42 2.89 1.71
CA PHE A 28 8.01 3.65 0.61
C PHE A 28 8.48 2.68 -0.47
N TRP A 29 8.34 3.08 -1.74
CA TRP A 29 8.80 2.32 -2.90
C TRP A 29 9.16 3.24 -4.05
N TYR A 30 9.89 2.70 -5.04
CA TYR A 30 10.26 3.39 -6.26
C TYR A 30 9.30 3.02 -7.38
N ASN A 31 8.70 4.01 -8.03
CA ASN A 31 7.80 3.76 -9.17
C ASN A 31 8.55 3.64 -10.51
N LEU A 32 9.84 3.93 -10.54
CA LEU A 32 10.64 4.00 -11.76
C LEU A 32 11.88 3.11 -11.67
N PHE A 33 12.27 2.55 -12.80
CA PHE A 33 13.61 2.01 -12.99
C PHE A 33 14.64 3.14 -13.07
N ARG A 34 15.94 2.79 -12.97
CA ARG A 34 17.03 3.77 -13.15
C ARG A 34 17.03 4.44 -14.52
N SER A 35 16.43 3.81 -15.54
CA SER A 35 16.22 4.39 -16.86
C SER A 35 15.17 5.51 -16.89
N GLY A 36 14.33 5.61 -15.85
CA GLY A 36 13.17 6.51 -15.81
C GLY A 36 11.88 5.85 -16.28
N ASP A 37 11.93 4.63 -16.81
CA ASP A 37 10.73 3.89 -17.22
C ASP A 37 9.90 3.47 -15.99
N GLY A 38 8.58 3.44 -16.14
CA GLY A 38 7.67 3.03 -15.07
C GLY A 38 7.81 1.54 -14.73
N ASP A 39 7.99 1.23 -13.44
CA ASP A 39 7.94 -0.14 -12.93
C ASP A 39 6.49 -0.52 -12.62
N TYR A 40 5.82 -1.15 -13.59
CA TYR A 40 4.43 -1.56 -13.44
C TYR A 40 4.18 -2.56 -12.31
N ARG A 41 5.22 -3.25 -11.80
CA ARG A 41 5.08 -4.15 -10.65
C ARG A 41 4.74 -3.39 -9.37
N THR A 42 5.06 -2.09 -9.29
CA THR A 42 4.73 -1.25 -8.14
C THR A 42 3.34 -0.62 -8.22
N ARG A 43 2.51 -1.03 -9.19
CA ARG A 43 1.09 -0.70 -9.21
C ARG A 43 0.46 -1.16 -7.90
N HIS A 44 -0.24 -0.23 -7.26
CA HIS A 44 -0.81 -0.47 -5.94
C HIS A 44 -2.22 0.11 -5.82
N ALA A 45 -2.96 -0.43 -4.86
CA ALA A 45 -4.30 0.01 -4.52
C ALA A 45 -4.50 -0.04 -3.00
N ALA A 46 -5.52 0.68 -2.53
CA ALA A 46 -6.02 0.52 -1.17
C ALA A 46 -7.18 -0.47 -1.15
N CYS A 47 -7.07 -1.51 -0.32
CA CYS A 47 -8.21 -2.36 -0.01
C CYS A 47 -9.27 -1.57 0.76
N PRO A 48 -10.56 -1.93 0.63
CA PRO A 48 -11.63 -1.35 1.45
C PRO A 48 -11.33 -1.46 2.95
N VAL A 49 -11.70 -0.43 3.70
CA VAL A 49 -11.77 -0.50 5.15
C VAL A 49 -13.05 -1.25 5.50
N LEU A 50 -12.93 -2.34 6.27
CA LEU A 50 -14.08 -3.14 6.69
C LEU A 50 -14.62 -2.67 8.04
N VAL A 51 -13.72 -2.29 8.96
CA VAL A 51 -14.05 -1.75 10.28
C VAL A 51 -13.08 -0.63 10.61
N GLY A 52 -13.61 0.48 11.12
CA GLY A 52 -12.84 1.66 11.52
C GLY A 52 -12.73 2.72 10.43
N SER A 53 -11.66 3.51 10.49
CA SER A 53 -11.35 4.53 9.48
C SER A 53 -9.85 4.60 9.23
N LYS A 54 -9.46 4.75 7.96
CA LYS A 54 -8.06 4.84 7.54
C LYS A 54 -7.71 6.27 7.21
N TRP A 55 -6.76 6.82 7.97
CA TRP A 55 -6.09 8.08 7.72
C TRP A 55 -4.59 7.86 7.73
#